data_AF-A0A8H6NG86-F1
#
_entry.id   AF-A0A8H6NG86-F1
#
_cell.length_a   1.000
_cell.length_b   1.000
_cell.length_c   1.000
_cell.angle_alpha   90.00
_cell.angle_beta   90.00
_cell.angle_gamma   90.00
#
_symmetry.space_group_name_H-M   'P 1'
#
loop_
_entity.id
_entity.type
_entity.pdbx_description
1 polymer ?
#
loop_
_entity_poly.entity_id
_entity_poly.type
_entity_poly.pdbx_seq_one_letter_code
_entity_poly.pdbx_strand_id
1 'polypeptide(L)'
;MCADDTAYPETPCDEIIKKFKDAPGDWKPAGFPLKELYSQRTEEHCKLLFSRSLCWLITSLNLLKCVLMLFVAFGTDEELPLLTLGDAAASFMEEEDMFTENMYLASKSQAGTKNWDKIALPYEAKSRRKFAAASRIRWITCVSLCLLALLVCLGLLIYGLSPQFGEVDTNFGIAKYGLGDIHIETTMTNTGNFGKAAKKLLFNVVLANTPQVIMSLLYFNFNALFTNISLATEWDRFGGKQGKGLRVSTSPQGAQRETYFLQLPYRYSIPLAAISGGVHWLISQSIFLVYLEEYSSSTGDPTKFEPSTGGVTSCGWSPLGVILVLVAGVLMIGFLLASGWRRLRFGGIPVAGSCSAAISATCHPGTYEKDAWKMPLRWGVVSEPKVEPRHCSFSSKPVEKPLEGQLYA
;
A
#
# COMPACT_ATOMS: atom_id res chain seq x y z
N MET A 1 -20.69 -29.60 -32.64
CA MET A 1 -20.82 -30.88 -31.91
C MET A 1 -19.43 -31.40 -31.60
N CYS A 2 -19.00 -31.29 -30.34
CA CYS A 2 -17.80 -31.94 -29.79
C CYS A 2 -18.21 -33.05 -28.80
N ALA A 3 -19.36 -33.69 -29.05
CA ALA A 3 -19.91 -34.72 -28.20
C ALA A 3 -19.96 -36.01 -29.01
N ASP A 4 -19.05 -36.93 -28.69
CA ASP A 4 -19.36 -38.35 -28.82
C ASP A 4 -20.20 -38.70 -27.58
N ASP A 5 -21.29 -39.44 -27.79
CA ASP A 5 -22.46 -39.54 -26.89
C ASP A 5 -22.23 -40.24 -25.53
N THR A 6 -21.01 -40.25 -24.96
CA THR A 6 -20.79 -40.88 -23.64
C THR A 6 -19.87 -40.18 -22.65
N ALA A 7 -19.19 -39.07 -23.00
CA ALA A 7 -18.52 -38.23 -22.00
C ALA A 7 -18.19 -36.85 -22.58
N TYR A 8 -18.49 -35.78 -21.84
CA TYR A 8 -17.93 -34.46 -22.14
C TYR A 8 -16.40 -34.59 -22.10
N PRO A 9 -15.67 -34.20 -23.17
CA PRO A 9 -14.22 -34.30 -23.14
C PRO A 9 -13.67 -33.38 -22.05
N GLU A 10 -12.78 -33.91 -21.21
CA GLU A 10 -12.10 -33.16 -20.14
C GLU A 10 -11.14 -32.09 -20.70
N THR A 11 -10.86 -32.11 -22.01
CA THR A 11 -9.94 -31.20 -22.68
C THR A 11 -10.66 -29.98 -23.28
N PRO A 12 -10.07 -28.77 -23.19
CA PRO A 12 -10.61 -27.56 -23.79
C PRO A 12 -10.83 -27.71 -25.30
N CYS A 13 -11.94 -27.18 -25.81
CA CYS A 13 -12.29 -27.27 -27.24
C CYS A 13 -11.19 -26.72 -28.15
N ASP A 14 -10.47 -25.68 -27.73
CA ASP A 14 -9.41 -25.06 -28.54
C ASP A 14 -8.22 -25.99 -28.77
N GLU A 15 -7.87 -26.80 -27.77
CA GLU A 15 -6.79 -27.79 -27.89
C GLU A 15 -7.22 -29.00 -28.69
N ILE A 16 -8.47 -29.43 -28.52
CA ILE A 16 -9.09 -30.50 -29.29
C ILE A 16 -9.12 -30.14 -30.79
N ILE A 17 -9.56 -28.93 -31.12
CA ILE A 17 -9.60 -28.44 -32.51
C ILE A 17 -8.20 -28.42 -33.12
N LYS A 18 -7.18 -28.03 -32.34
CA LYS A 18 -5.79 -28.01 -32.81
C LYS A 18 -5.27 -29.43 -33.09
N LYS A 19 -5.51 -30.39 -32.18
CA LYS A 19 -5.18 -31.81 -32.38
C LYS A 19 -5.84 -32.39 -33.64
N PHE A 20 -7.10 -32.03 -33.90
CA PHE A 20 -7.80 -32.48 -35.11
C PHE A 20 -7.31 -31.83 -36.41
N LYS A 21 -6.77 -30.60 -36.34
CA LYS A 21 -6.11 -29.97 -37.50
C LYS A 21 -4.79 -30.66 -37.85
N ASP A 22 -4.05 -31.11 -36.83
CA ASP A 22 -2.72 -31.70 -37.02
C ASP A 22 -2.78 -33.18 -37.45
N ALA A 23 -3.83 -33.93 -37.06
CA ALA A 23 -4.02 -35.35 -37.41
C ALA A 23 -5.49 -35.71 -37.72
N PRO A 24 -6.05 -35.28 -38.87
CA PRO A 24 -7.47 -35.46 -39.18
C PRO A 24 -7.91 -36.91 -39.45
N GLY A 25 -6.96 -37.83 -39.76
CA GLY A 25 -7.27 -39.20 -40.18
C GLY A 25 -7.68 -40.16 -39.06
N ASP A 26 -7.31 -39.86 -37.80
CA ASP A 26 -7.52 -40.75 -36.66
C ASP A 26 -8.85 -40.50 -35.94
N TRP A 27 -9.49 -39.36 -36.20
CA TRP A 27 -10.76 -39.01 -35.57
C TRP A 27 -11.94 -39.49 -36.41
N LYS A 28 -12.64 -40.51 -35.91
CA LYS A 28 -13.84 -41.08 -36.51
C LYS A 28 -15.03 -40.95 -35.55
N PRO A 29 -15.63 -39.75 -35.44
CA PRO A 29 -16.84 -39.59 -34.63
C PRO A 29 -17.91 -40.58 -35.11
N ALA A 30 -18.46 -41.37 -34.19
CA ALA A 30 -19.38 -42.48 -34.46
C ALA A 30 -18.87 -43.53 -35.49
N GLY A 31 -17.54 -43.67 -35.66
CA GLY A 31 -16.93 -44.67 -36.54
C GLY A 31 -16.85 -44.30 -38.02
N PHE A 32 -17.28 -43.10 -38.41
CA PHE A 32 -17.27 -42.65 -39.81
C PHE A 32 -16.02 -41.84 -40.15
N PRO A 33 -15.47 -41.97 -41.38
CA PRO A 33 -14.34 -41.17 -41.81
C PRO A 33 -14.73 -39.69 -41.95
N LEU A 34 -13.96 -38.81 -41.30
CA LEU A 34 -14.18 -37.38 -41.35
C LEU A 34 -13.90 -36.87 -42.77
N LYS A 35 -14.91 -36.27 -43.42
CA LYS A 35 -14.76 -35.72 -44.78
C LYS A 35 -14.33 -34.26 -44.76
N GLU A 36 -15.06 -33.42 -44.01
CA GLU A 36 -14.83 -31.98 -43.91
C GLU A 36 -15.25 -31.46 -42.53
N LEU A 37 -14.53 -30.48 -42.00
CA LEU A 37 -14.81 -29.82 -40.72
C LEU A 37 -15.32 -28.40 -40.97
N TYR A 38 -16.54 -28.11 -40.52
CA TYR A 38 -17.11 -26.77 -40.61
C TYR A 38 -17.00 -26.08 -39.25
N SER A 39 -16.25 -24.98 -39.22
CA SER A 39 -16.22 -24.06 -38.08
C SER A 39 -16.93 -22.78 -38.49
N GLN A 40 -18.06 -22.50 -37.85
CA GLN A 40 -18.73 -21.22 -38.01
C GLN A 40 -18.05 -20.21 -37.10
N ARG A 41 -17.46 -19.17 -37.68
CA ARG A 41 -17.04 -18.00 -36.90
C ARG A 41 -18.30 -17.31 -36.41
N THR A 42 -18.49 -17.30 -35.10
CA THR A 42 -19.49 -16.46 -34.44
C THR A 42 -18.93 -15.05 -34.32
N GLU A 43 -19.77 -14.05 -34.54
CA GLU A 43 -19.39 -12.65 -34.29
C GLU A 43 -19.28 -12.42 -32.78
N GLU A 44 -18.23 -11.72 -32.35
CA GLU A 44 -18.09 -11.32 -30.95
C GLU A 44 -19.13 -10.24 -30.63
N HIS A 45 -20.15 -10.59 -29.84
CA HIS A 45 -21.15 -9.64 -29.38
C HIS A 45 -20.69 -8.99 -28.06
N CYS A 46 -20.21 -7.75 -28.12
CA CYS A 46 -19.93 -6.98 -26.92
C CYS A 46 -21.24 -6.51 -26.27
N LYS A 47 -21.56 -7.02 -25.08
CA LYS A 47 -22.73 -6.61 -24.28
C LYS A 47 -22.28 -5.87 -23.02
N LEU A 48 -22.84 -4.70 -22.77
CA LEU A 48 -22.65 -3.98 -21.50
C LEU A 48 -23.65 -4.50 -20.47
N LEU A 49 -23.14 -5.17 -19.43
CA LEU A 49 -23.93 -5.66 -18.31
C LEU A 49 -23.75 -4.73 -17.11
N PHE A 50 -24.84 -4.18 -16.57
CA PHE A 50 -24.78 -3.37 -15.36
C PHE A 50 -25.89 -3.74 -14.38
N SER A 51 -25.56 -3.71 -13.09
CA SER A 51 -26.56 -3.84 -12.02
C SER A 51 -27.01 -2.46 -11.58
N ARG A 52 -28.30 -2.15 -11.80
CA ARG A 52 -28.90 -0.87 -11.42
C ARG A 52 -28.76 -0.59 -9.91
N SER A 53 -28.91 -1.63 -9.08
CA SER A 53 -28.80 -1.51 -7.62
C SER A 53 -27.38 -1.19 -7.18
N LEU A 54 -26.37 -1.84 -7.78
CA LEU A 54 -24.96 -1.54 -7.47
C LEU A 54 -24.57 -0.14 -7.94
N CYS A 55 -25.05 0.29 -9.11
CA CYS A 55 -24.79 1.63 -9.63
C CYS A 55 -25.31 2.71 -8.67
N TRP A 56 -26.58 2.64 -8.27
CA TRP A 56 -27.14 3.59 -7.30
C TRP A 56 -26.43 3.57 -5.95
N LEU A 57 -26.10 2.38 -5.44
CA LEU A 57 -25.38 2.24 -4.18
C LEU A 57 -24.00 2.92 -4.24
N ILE A 58 -23.19 2.60 -5.25
CA ILE A 58 -21.83 3.13 -5.40
C ILE A 58 -21.87 4.65 -5.61
N THR A 59 -22.77 5.15 -6.46
CA THR A 59 -22.94 6.58 -6.69
C THR A 59 -23.33 7.31 -5.40
N SER A 60 -24.27 6.76 -4.63
CA SER A 60 -24.72 7.38 -3.36
C SER A 60 -23.61 7.44 -2.32
N LEU A 61 -22.81 6.37 -2.19
CA LEU A 61 -21.67 6.33 -1.28
C LEU A 61 -20.57 7.32 -1.68
N ASN A 62 -20.29 7.46 -2.98
CA ASN A 62 -19.32 8.45 -3.47
C ASN A 62 -19.83 9.89 -3.28
N LEU A 63 -21.13 10.13 -3.47
CA LEU A 63 -21.74 11.42 -3.18
C LEU A 63 -21.62 11.77 -1.69
N LEU A 64 -21.95 10.83 -0.80
CA LEU A 64 -21.77 11.02 0.64
C LEU A 64 -20.29 11.32 0.99
N LYS A 65 -19.36 10.57 0.41
CA LYS A 65 -17.91 10.82 0.59
C LYS A 65 -17.52 12.23 0.15
N CYS A 66 -18.04 12.70 -0.99
CA CYS A 66 -17.82 14.05 -1.48
C CYS A 66 -18.38 15.10 -0.51
N VAL A 67 -19.62 14.93 -0.04
CA VAL A 67 -20.24 15.83 0.94
C VAL A 67 -19.43 15.90 2.24
N LEU A 68 -18.97 14.76 2.75
CA LEU A 68 -18.12 14.71 3.94
C LEU A 68 -16.76 15.40 3.72
N MET A 69 -16.16 15.23 2.55
CA MET A 69 -14.91 15.93 2.19
C MET A 69 -15.11 17.44 2.12
N LEU A 70 -16.22 17.91 1.53
CA LEU A 70 -16.56 19.33 1.47
C LEU A 70 -16.84 19.89 2.87
N PHE A 71 -17.55 19.14 3.71
CA PHE A 71 -17.80 19.50 5.10
C PHE A 71 -16.49 19.66 5.88
N VAL A 72 -15.55 18.73 5.74
CA VAL A 72 -14.22 18.86 6.38
C VAL A 72 -13.40 20.01 5.78
N ALA A 73 -13.52 20.27 4.48
CA ALA A 73 -12.76 21.33 3.83
C ALA A 73 -13.24 22.75 4.18
N PHE A 74 -14.55 22.93 4.42
CA PHE A 74 -15.17 24.25 4.60
C PHE A 74 -15.82 24.46 5.96
N GLY A 75 -16.03 23.41 6.75
CA GLY A 75 -16.82 23.44 7.99
C GLY A 75 -16.02 23.35 9.29
N THR A 76 -14.70 23.27 9.24
CA THR A 76 -13.83 23.34 10.43
C THR A 76 -13.17 24.71 10.52
N ASP A 77 -13.51 25.46 11.58
CA ASP A 77 -12.96 26.78 11.89
C ASP A 77 -11.46 26.72 12.27
N GLU A 78 -10.81 27.86 12.06
CA GLU A 78 -9.37 28.15 11.95
C GLU A 78 -8.48 27.87 13.20
N GLU A 79 -8.28 26.62 13.59
CA GLU A 79 -7.05 26.26 14.32
C GLU A 79 -5.99 25.78 13.33
N LEU A 80 -4.82 26.45 13.29
CA LEU A 80 -3.71 26.09 12.42
C LEU A 80 -3.28 24.64 12.72
N PRO A 81 -3.52 23.68 11.82
CA PRO A 81 -3.31 22.28 12.15
C PRO A 81 -1.80 21.99 12.20
N LEU A 82 -1.36 21.34 13.28
CA LEU A 82 0.03 20.86 13.42
C LEU A 82 0.25 19.61 12.56
N LEU A 83 0.44 19.79 11.25
CA LEU A 83 0.57 18.70 10.28
C LEU A 83 2.01 18.21 10.12
N THR A 84 2.99 19.09 10.34
CA THR A 84 4.40 18.80 10.15
C THR A 84 5.20 18.85 11.45
N LEU A 85 6.37 18.23 11.40
CA LEU A 85 7.36 18.31 12.47
C LEU A 85 7.80 19.76 12.74
N GLY A 86 7.85 20.59 11.70
CA GLY A 86 8.18 22.00 11.84
C GLY A 86 7.04 22.80 12.47
N ASP A 87 5.77 22.49 12.18
CA ASP A 87 4.64 23.13 12.87
C ASP A 87 4.72 22.86 14.38
N ALA A 88 4.96 21.60 14.76
CA ALA A 88 5.11 21.22 16.16
C ALA A 88 6.31 21.90 16.82
N ALA A 89 7.48 21.90 16.15
CA ALA A 89 8.66 22.57 16.69
C ALA A 89 8.49 24.08 16.78
N ALA A 90 7.85 24.73 15.80
CA ALA A 90 7.56 26.16 15.84
C ALA A 90 6.64 26.49 17.02
N SER A 91 5.57 25.72 17.22
CA SER A 91 4.65 25.88 18.35
C SER A 91 5.37 25.73 19.69
N PHE A 92 6.21 24.70 19.88
CA PHE A 92 6.94 24.52 21.15
C PHE A 92 8.06 25.54 21.39
N MET A 93 8.58 26.18 20.35
CA MET A 93 9.55 27.29 20.50
C MET A 93 8.87 28.65 20.67
N GLU A 94 7.63 28.79 20.23
CA GLU A 94 6.81 29.98 20.51
C GLU A 94 6.28 29.94 21.94
N GLU A 95 5.82 28.77 22.38
CA GLU A 95 5.37 28.51 23.74
C GLU A 95 6.01 27.21 24.28
N GLU A 96 6.95 27.38 25.21
CA GLU A 96 7.68 26.27 25.82
C GLU A 96 6.77 25.40 26.71
N ASP A 97 6.89 24.08 26.57
CA ASP A 97 6.08 23.11 27.32
C ASP A 97 6.72 22.74 28.68
N MET A 98 6.04 23.12 29.76
CA MET A 98 6.48 22.86 31.13
C MET A 98 6.67 21.37 31.49
N PHE A 99 6.01 20.44 30.78
CA PHE A 99 6.09 19.01 31.12
C PHE A 99 7.37 18.36 30.60
N THR A 100 8.04 18.96 29.62
CA THR A 100 9.28 18.44 29.02
C THR A 100 10.52 19.27 29.36
N GLU A 101 10.35 20.29 30.20
CA GLU A 101 11.44 21.05 30.79
C GLU A 101 12.40 20.09 31.53
N ASN A 102 13.70 20.24 31.30
CA ASN A 102 14.77 19.38 31.83
C ASN A 102 14.80 17.95 31.29
N MET A 103 14.21 17.73 30.11
CA MET A 103 14.25 16.44 29.37
C MET A 103 15.02 16.55 28.05
N TYR A 104 16.02 17.41 27.94
CA TYR A 104 16.69 17.86 26.69
C TYR A 104 17.21 16.77 25.73
N LEU A 105 17.47 15.55 26.22
CA LEU A 105 17.90 14.40 25.42
C LEU A 105 16.81 13.34 25.22
N ALA A 106 15.57 13.63 25.57
CA ALA A 106 14.46 12.69 25.48
C ALA A 106 14.29 12.16 24.05
N SER A 107 14.33 10.84 23.95
CA SER A 107 14.06 10.12 22.72
C SER A 107 12.66 9.53 22.72
N LYS A 108 12.16 9.18 21.53
CA LYS A 108 10.91 8.44 21.38
C LYS A 108 10.84 7.17 22.25
N SER A 109 11.97 6.50 22.47
CA SER A 109 12.02 5.29 23.31
C SER A 109 11.75 5.56 24.79
N GLN A 110 12.10 6.74 25.29
CA GLN A 110 11.91 7.11 26.70
C GLN A 110 10.51 7.69 26.94
N ALA A 111 10.00 8.51 26.02
CA ALA A 111 8.64 9.05 26.10
C ALA A 111 7.54 7.97 26.07
N GLY A 112 7.85 6.75 25.62
CA GLY A 112 6.94 5.60 25.67
C GLY A 112 6.94 4.84 27.00
N THR A 113 7.81 5.18 27.94
CA THR A 113 7.85 4.59 29.29
C THR A 113 7.01 5.41 30.26
N LYS A 114 6.42 4.79 31.29
CA LYS A 114 5.59 5.48 32.28
C LYS A 114 6.38 6.45 33.19
N ASN A 115 7.70 6.45 33.10
CA ASN A 115 8.58 7.25 33.93
C ASN A 115 8.99 8.51 33.17
N TRP A 116 8.39 9.64 33.55
CA TRP A 116 8.71 10.98 33.08
C TRP A 116 9.74 11.65 33.99
N ASP A 117 10.72 10.87 34.45
CA ASP A 117 11.70 11.37 35.40
C ASP A 117 12.61 12.39 34.70
N LYS A 118 12.65 13.62 35.23
CA LYS A 118 13.49 14.73 34.77
C LYS A 118 14.96 14.48 35.18
N ILE A 119 15.59 13.47 34.60
CA ILE A 119 16.93 13.03 34.94
C ILE A 119 17.91 13.42 33.83
N ALA A 120 19.08 13.90 34.22
CA ALA A 120 20.20 14.15 33.34
C ALA A 120 20.61 12.86 32.61
N LEU A 121 20.62 12.89 31.27
CA LEU A 121 21.00 11.72 30.48
C LEU A 121 22.39 11.89 29.88
N PRO A 122 23.21 10.83 29.83
CA PRO A 122 24.47 10.88 29.12
C PRO A 122 24.21 10.93 27.62
N TYR A 123 24.90 11.84 26.92
CA TYR A 123 24.80 11.92 25.48
C TYR A 123 25.53 10.75 24.80
N GLU A 124 24.81 10.01 23.95
CA GLU A 124 25.36 8.93 23.13
C GLU A 124 25.49 9.36 21.66
N ALA A 125 26.73 9.56 21.18
CA ALA A 125 27.04 9.90 19.79
C ALA A 125 26.90 8.69 18.83
N LYS A 126 25.75 8.01 18.82
CA LYS A 126 25.52 6.80 18.01
C LYS A 126 24.72 7.10 16.76
N SER A 127 25.35 6.98 15.59
CA SER A 127 24.65 6.98 14.30
C SER A 127 23.65 5.82 14.22
N ARG A 128 22.37 6.11 14.47
CA ARG A 128 21.28 5.14 14.42
C ARG A 128 20.90 4.83 12.97
N ARG A 129 20.44 3.61 12.72
CA ARG A 129 19.82 3.22 11.45
C ARG A 129 18.42 3.82 11.35
N LYS A 130 17.91 4.02 10.14
CA LYS A 130 16.54 4.51 9.89
C LYS A 130 15.46 3.61 10.48
N PHE A 131 15.75 2.35 10.81
CA PHE A 131 14.88 1.51 11.62
C PHE A 131 14.45 2.18 12.95
N ALA A 132 15.30 3.02 13.55
CA ALA A 132 14.99 3.74 14.78
C ALA A 132 13.88 4.81 14.62
N ALA A 133 13.50 5.16 13.39
CA ALA A 133 12.46 6.15 13.11
C ALA A 133 11.07 5.70 13.58
N ALA A 134 10.79 4.39 13.50
CA ALA A 134 9.52 3.80 13.91
C ALA A 134 9.72 2.76 15.01
N SER A 135 8.66 2.44 15.76
CA SER A 135 8.73 1.41 16.80
C SER A 135 8.94 0.04 16.17
N ARG A 136 9.59 -0.88 16.90
CA ARG A 136 9.81 -2.26 16.44
C ARG A 136 8.48 -2.95 16.12
N ILE A 137 7.43 -2.68 16.91
CA ILE A 137 6.08 -3.21 16.67
C ILE A 137 5.56 -2.76 15.30
N ARG A 138 5.65 -1.47 14.94
CA ARG A 138 5.22 -0.98 13.62
C ARG A 138 5.95 -1.67 12.47
N TRP A 139 7.27 -1.87 12.61
CA TRP A 139 8.06 -2.60 11.63
C TRP A 139 7.62 -4.07 11.51
N ILE A 140 7.51 -4.77 12.64
CA ILE A 140 7.12 -6.18 12.69
C ILE A 140 5.70 -6.34 12.12
N THR A 141 4.73 -5.53 12.55
CA THR A 141 3.35 -5.58 12.05
C THR A 141 3.28 -5.32 10.56
N CYS A 142 3.97 -4.30 10.05
CA CYS A 142 3.96 -4.02 8.61
C CYS A 142 4.57 -5.18 7.82
N VAL A 143 5.77 -5.64 8.21
CA VAL A 143 6.45 -6.73 7.51
C VAL A 143 5.66 -8.03 7.61
N SER A 144 5.11 -8.37 8.78
CA SER A 144 4.33 -9.59 8.98
C SER A 144 3.03 -9.60 8.17
N LEU A 145 2.30 -8.47 8.12
CA LEU A 145 1.09 -8.36 7.30
C LEU A 145 1.41 -8.50 5.80
N CYS A 146 2.53 -7.93 5.35
CA CYS A 146 2.93 -8.05 3.94
C CYS A 146 3.38 -9.48 3.61
N LEU A 147 4.17 -10.11 4.49
CA LEU A 147 4.56 -11.51 4.33
C LEU A 147 3.35 -12.43 4.36
N LEU A 148 2.40 -12.22 5.27
CA LEU A 148 1.16 -12.98 5.32
C LEU A 148 0.36 -12.85 4.03
N ALA A 149 0.20 -11.63 3.50
CA ALA A 149 -0.47 -11.41 2.22
C ALA A 149 0.24 -12.15 1.07
N LEU A 150 1.58 -12.09 1.01
CA LEU A 150 2.36 -12.84 0.01
C LEU A 150 2.21 -14.36 0.16
N LEU A 151 2.21 -14.88 1.39
CA LEU A 151 2.01 -16.31 1.66
C LEU A 151 0.62 -16.77 1.27
N VAL A 152 -0.42 -15.95 1.54
CA VAL A 152 -1.79 -16.23 1.10
C VAL A 152 -1.87 -16.22 -0.43
N CYS A 153 -1.30 -15.22 -1.10
CA CYS A 153 -1.24 -15.17 -2.56
C CYS A 153 -0.51 -16.38 -3.15
N LEU A 154 0.61 -16.80 -2.55
CA LEU A 154 1.37 -17.97 -2.97
C LEU A 154 0.57 -19.26 -2.75
N GLY A 155 -0.09 -19.41 -1.61
CA GLY A 155 -0.95 -20.55 -1.31
C GLY A 155 -2.13 -20.65 -2.29
N LEU A 156 -2.76 -19.51 -2.61
CA LEU A 156 -3.83 -19.44 -3.62
C LEU A 156 -3.33 -19.76 -5.03
N LEU A 157 -2.11 -19.32 -5.38
CA LEU A 157 -1.48 -19.67 -6.66
C LEU A 157 -1.23 -21.17 -6.76
N ILE A 158 -0.64 -21.78 -5.72
CA ILE A 158 -0.37 -23.23 -5.68
C ILE A 158 -1.69 -24.01 -5.74
N TYR A 159 -2.70 -23.57 -5.00
CA TYR A 159 -4.02 -24.19 -5.00
C TYR A 159 -4.69 -24.10 -6.38
N GLY A 160 -4.65 -22.93 -7.03
CA GLY A 160 -5.21 -22.73 -8.36
C GLY A 160 -4.47 -23.50 -9.47
N LEU A 161 -3.18 -23.77 -9.29
CA LEU A 161 -2.39 -24.61 -10.19
C LEU A 161 -2.50 -26.11 -9.88
N SER A 162 -3.19 -26.49 -8.79
CA SER A 162 -3.32 -27.89 -8.44
C SER A 162 -4.32 -28.59 -9.37
N PRO A 163 -4.09 -29.87 -9.74
CA PRO A 163 -4.99 -30.62 -10.64
C PRO A 163 -6.44 -30.72 -10.14
N GLN A 164 -6.68 -30.45 -8.86
CA GLN A 164 -8.00 -30.48 -8.24
C GLN A 164 -8.89 -29.30 -8.64
N PHE A 165 -8.32 -28.21 -9.18
CA PHE A 165 -9.04 -26.98 -9.54
C PHE A 165 -9.21 -26.78 -11.05
N GLY A 166 -8.67 -27.71 -11.85
CA GLY A 166 -8.61 -27.67 -13.32
C GLY A 166 -7.19 -27.96 -13.81
N GLU A 167 -7.04 -28.64 -14.96
CA GLU A 167 -5.73 -28.83 -15.59
C GLU A 167 -5.29 -27.53 -16.26
N VAL A 168 -4.77 -26.59 -15.46
CA VAL A 168 -3.97 -25.48 -16.00
C VAL A 168 -2.70 -26.11 -16.58
N ASP A 169 -2.64 -26.26 -17.90
CA ASP A 169 -1.45 -26.77 -18.58
C ASP A 169 -0.25 -25.86 -18.30
N THR A 170 0.68 -26.36 -17.48
CA THR A 170 1.92 -25.69 -17.11
C THR A 170 3.07 -26.03 -18.06
N ASN A 171 2.91 -27.02 -18.95
CA ASN A 171 3.96 -27.49 -19.86
C ASN A 171 4.22 -26.49 -21.00
N PHE A 172 3.21 -25.75 -21.46
CA PHE A 172 3.36 -24.70 -22.47
C PHE A 172 3.72 -23.32 -21.89
N GLY A 173 3.91 -23.24 -20.58
CA GLY A 173 4.28 -22.02 -19.87
C GLY A 173 3.08 -21.16 -19.47
N ILE A 174 3.16 -20.61 -18.26
CA ILE A 174 2.12 -19.78 -17.62
C ILE A 174 1.77 -18.53 -18.45
N ALA A 175 2.64 -18.14 -19.39
CA ALA A 175 2.41 -17.04 -20.32
C ALA A 175 1.23 -17.29 -21.28
N LYS A 176 0.83 -18.55 -21.53
CA LYS A 176 -0.34 -18.90 -22.37
C LYS A 176 -1.62 -18.22 -21.90
N TYR A 177 -1.80 -18.12 -20.58
CA TYR A 177 -3.02 -17.57 -19.98
C TYR A 177 -3.12 -16.04 -20.03
N GLY A 178 -2.07 -15.36 -20.53
CA GLY A 178 -2.07 -13.91 -20.68
C GLY A 178 -2.27 -13.13 -19.38
N LEU A 179 -2.21 -11.80 -19.49
CA LEU A 179 -2.48 -10.89 -18.37
C LEU A 179 -3.87 -10.31 -18.54
N GLY A 180 -4.80 -10.68 -17.65
CA GLY A 180 -6.20 -10.24 -17.74
C GLY A 180 -7.03 -10.94 -18.82
N ASP A 181 -6.47 -11.93 -19.52
CA ASP A 181 -7.17 -12.67 -20.57
C ASP A 181 -8.09 -13.75 -19.98
N ILE A 182 -9.30 -13.83 -20.54
CA ILE A 182 -10.35 -14.74 -20.07
C ILE A 182 -10.11 -16.14 -20.66
N HIS A 183 -9.84 -17.12 -19.82
CA HIS A 183 -9.77 -18.52 -20.20
C HIS A 183 -10.79 -19.33 -19.39
N ILE A 184 -11.42 -20.32 -20.03
CA ILE A 184 -12.39 -21.21 -19.35
C ILE A 184 -11.68 -21.99 -18.24
N GLU A 185 -10.45 -22.46 -18.51
CA GLU A 185 -9.59 -23.17 -17.55
C GLU A 185 -9.25 -22.35 -16.30
N THR A 186 -9.26 -21.02 -16.41
CA THR A 186 -8.96 -20.10 -15.30
C THR A 186 -10.20 -19.41 -14.75
N THR A 187 -11.39 -19.93 -15.05
CA THR A 187 -12.65 -19.45 -14.47
C THR A 187 -13.02 -20.25 -13.23
N MET A 188 -13.35 -19.57 -12.14
CA MET A 188 -13.73 -20.22 -10.89
C MET A 188 -15.13 -20.85 -11.03
N THR A 189 -15.23 -22.15 -11.25
CA THR A 189 -16.51 -22.84 -11.48
C THR A 189 -17.31 -23.09 -10.19
N ASN A 190 -16.67 -23.04 -9.01
CA ASN A 190 -17.27 -23.38 -7.72
C ASN A 190 -17.45 -22.16 -6.78
N THR A 191 -17.92 -21.02 -7.29
CA THR A 191 -18.18 -19.82 -6.46
C THR A 191 -19.53 -19.93 -5.73
N GLY A 192 -19.64 -20.87 -4.79
CA GLY A 192 -20.71 -20.97 -3.78
C GLY A 192 -22.14 -21.24 -4.29
N ASN A 193 -22.86 -22.12 -3.59
CA ASN A 193 -24.28 -22.42 -3.84
C ASN A 193 -25.20 -21.30 -3.35
N PHE A 194 -25.03 -20.08 -3.87
CA PHE A 194 -25.90 -18.96 -3.59
C PHE A 194 -27.14 -19.04 -4.51
N GLY A 195 -28.27 -19.49 -4.00
CA GLY A 195 -29.48 -19.76 -4.80
C GLY A 195 -30.11 -18.59 -5.57
N LYS A 196 -29.64 -17.33 -5.41
CA LYS A 196 -30.11 -16.17 -6.19
C LYS A 196 -28.97 -15.55 -7.00
N ALA A 197 -29.19 -15.30 -8.29
CA ALA A 197 -28.22 -14.67 -9.21
C ALA A 197 -27.65 -13.34 -8.66
N ALA A 198 -28.48 -12.51 -8.04
CA ALA A 198 -28.04 -11.26 -7.40
C ALA A 198 -27.04 -11.47 -6.25
N LYS A 199 -27.19 -12.57 -5.47
CA LYS A 199 -26.25 -12.90 -4.40
C LYS A 199 -24.93 -13.43 -4.95
N LYS A 200 -24.97 -14.25 -6.01
CA LYS A 200 -23.76 -14.70 -6.74
C LYS A 200 -22.97 -13.52 -7.31
N LEU A 201 -23.65 -12.58 -7.96
CA LEU A 201 -23.04 -11.35 -8.48
C LEU A 201 -22.35 -10.55 -7.37
N LEU A 202 -23.07 -10.27 -6.25
CA LEU A 202 -22.49 -9.50 -5.14
C LEU A 202 -21.27 -10.21 -4.55
N PHE A 203 -21.34 -11.52 -4.35
CA PHE A 203 -20.23 -12.32 -3.82
C PHE A 203 -19.00 -12.21 -4.73
N ASN A 204 -19.15 -12.40 -6.04
CA ASN A 204 -18.04 -12.34 -6.99
C ASN A 204 -17.46 -10.92 -7.14
N VAL A 205 -18.30 -9.88 -7.08
CA VAL A 205 -17.83 -8.49 -7.03
C VAL A 205 -16.98 -8.22 -5.78
N VAL A 206 -17.42 -8.69 -4.62
CA VAL A 206 -16.66 -8.55 -3.36
C VAL A 206 -15.37 -9.37 -3.44
N LEU A 207 -15.41 -10.60 -3.93
CA LEU A 207 -14.25 -11.48 -4.05
C LEU A 207 -13.17 -10.86 -4.95
N ALA A 208 -13.53 -10.37 -6.13
CA ALA A 208 -12.59 -9.75 -7.06
C ALA A 208 -11.97 -8.45 -6.51
N ASN A 209 -12.68 -7.73 -5.64
CA ASN A 209 -12.20 -6.46 -5.07
C ASN A 209 -11.55 -6.59 -3.68
N THR A 210 -11.70 -7.73 -2.99
CA THR A 210 -11.11 -7.94 -1.66
C THR A 210 -9.58 -7.76 -1.65
N PRO A 211 -8.82 -8.30 -2.63
CA PRO A 211 -7.38 -8.05 -2.71
C PRO A 211 -7.01 -6.57 -2.83
N GLN A 212 -7.84 -5.76 -3.51
CA GLN A 212 -7.64 -4.32 -3.64
C GLN A 212 -7.77 -3.61 -2.29
N VAL A 213 -8.72 -4.03 -1.45
CA VAL A 213 -8.88 -3.48 -0.09
C VAL A 213 -7.69 -3.85 0.78
N ILE A 214 -7.26 -5.11 0.74
CA ILE A 214 -6.08 -5.58 1.48
C ILE A 214 -4.84 -4.77 1.06
N MET A 215 -4.62 -4.59 -0.24
CA MET A 215 -3.50 -3.79 -0.75
C MET A 215 -3.55 -2.34 -0.26
N SER A 216 -4.74 -1.73 -0.21
CA SER A 216 -4.92 -0.37 0.31
C SER A 216 -4.54 -0.27 1.80
N LEU A 217 -4.91 -1.26 2.61
CA LEU A 217 -4.54 -1.32 4.03
C LEU A 217 -3.03 -1.50 4.23
N LEU A 218 -2.40 -2.34 3.40
CA LEU A 218 -0.93 -2.51 3.40
C LEU A 218 -0.24 -1.21 3.00
N TYR A 219 -0.75 -0.52 1.97
CA TYR A 219 -0.23 0.78 1.53
C TYR A 219 -0.25 1.82 2.66
N PHE A 220 -1.32 1.90 3.46
CA PHE A 220 -1.35 2.84 4.60
C PHE A 220 -0.23 2.57 5.61
N ASN A 221 0.07 1.30 5.89
CA ASN A 221 1.17 0.91 6.78
C ASN A 221 2.54 1.25 6.18
N PHE A 222 2.73 0.97 4.88
CA PHE A 222 3.93 1.33 4.13
C PHE A 222 4.17 2.84 4.12
N ASN A 223 3.14 3.61 3.77
CA ASN A 223 3.17 5.06 3.74
C ASN A 223 3.50 5.63 5.13
N ALA A 224 2.87 5.11 6.19
CA ALA A 224 3.17 5.51 7.56
C ALA A 224 4.63 5.25 7.96
N LEU A 225 5.22 4.12 7.58
CA LEU A 225 6.64 3.83 7.84
C LEU A 225 7.57 4.78 7.07
N PHE A 226 7.31 5.02 5.78
CA PHE A 226 8.10 5.96 4.99
C PHE A 226 7.99 7.40 5.51
N THR A 227 6.81 7.81 5.97
CA THR A 227 6.62 9.10 6.65
C THR A 227 7.50 9.18 7.90
N ASN A 228 7.48 8.18 8.78
CA ASN A 228 8.35 8.15 9.97
C ASN A 228 9.84 8.22 9.59
N ILE A 229 10.28 7.45 8.59
CA ILE A 229 11.66 7.50 8.08
C ILE A 229 12.00 8.89 7.59
N SER A 230 11.10 9.52 6.82
CA SER A 230 11.30 10.89 6.30
C SER A 230 11.43 11.89 7.45
N LEU A 231 10.53 11.86 8.43
CA LEU A 231 10.56 12.72 9.62
C LEU A 231 11.87 12.57 10.38
N ALA A 232 12.31 11.34 10.65
CA ALA A 232 13.59 11.10 11.33
C ALA A 232 14.79 11.62 10.52
N THR A 233 14.76 11.49 9.18
CA THR A 233 15.84 12.03 8.33
C THR A 233 15.80 13.55 8.20
N GLU A 234 14.64 14.17 8.37
CA GLU A 234 14.47 15.61 8.40
C GLU A 234 15.01 16.16 9.72
N TRP A 235 14.60 15.54 10.84
CA TRP A 235 15.09 15.85 12.18
C TRP A 235 16.61 15.73 12.30
N ASP A 236 17.19 14.64 11.81
CA ASP A 236 18.64 14.38 11.84
C ASP A 236 19.47 15.52 11.19
N ARG A 237 18.89 16.25 10.22
CA ARG A 237 19.59 17.34 9.53
C ARG A 237 19.88 18.54 10.42
N PHE A 238 19.13 18.74 11.50
CA PHE A 238 19.36 19.83 12.44
C PHE A 238 20.55 19.59 13.37
N GLY A 239 21.00 18.34 13.52
CA GLY A 239 22.28 18.01 14.18
C GLY A 239 23.51 18.27 13.31
N GLY A 240 23.34 18.85 12.12
CA GLY A 240 24.42 19.21 11.21
C GLY A 240 25.06 20.57 11.52
N LYS A 241 26.17 20.90 10.83
CA LYS A 241 26.87 22.19 10.98
C LYS A 241 26.11 23.39 10.39
N GLN A 242 25.16 23.17 9.49
CA GLN A 242 24.42 24.23 8.79
C GLN A 242 23.04 24.40 9.42
N GLY A 243 22.67 25.65 9.70
CA GLY A 243 21.32 25.97 10.18
C GLY A 243 20.29 25.73 9.10
N LYS A 244 19.10 25.26 9.50
CA LYS A 244 17.99 25.00 8.58
C LYS A 244 16.71 25.60 9.12
N GLY A 245 15.90 26.18 8.24
CA GLY A 245 14.55 26.59 8.60
C GLY A 245 13.63 25.38 8.77
N LEU A 246 12.63 25.54 9.63
CA LEU A 246 11.56 24.56 9.81
C LEU A 246 10.71 24.43 8.55
N ARG A 247 10.25 23.21 8.27
CA ARG A 247 9.25 22.97 7.23
C ARG A 247 7.87 22.98 7.88
N VAL A 248 7.04 23.94 7.51
CA VAL A 248 5.72 24.21 8.09
C VAL A 248 4.60 24.02 7.07
N SER A 249 3.39 23.72 7.52
CA SER A 249 2.19 23.58 6.66
C SER A 249 1.43 24.88 6.47
N THR A 250 1.72 25.89 7.29
CA THR A 250 1.13 27.22 7.23
C THR A 250 1.97 28.16 6.36
N SER A 251 1.51 29.39 6.18
CA SER A 251 2.28 30.41 5.43
C SER A 251 3.67 30.58 6.07
N PRO A 252 4.76 30.30 5.34
CA PRO A 252 6.10 30.31 5.90
C PRO A 252 6.50 31.73 6.33
N GLN A 253 7.16 31.84 7.48
CA GLN A 253 7.70 33.09 7.99
C GLN A 253 9.23 33.04 8.08
N GLY A 254 9.90 34.07 7.56
CA GLY A 254 11.36 34.19 7.59
C GLY A 254 12.07 33.10 6.79
N ALA A 255 12.90 32.29 7.45
CA ALA A 255 13.66 31.20 6.85
C ALA A 255 12.91 29.86 6.79
N GLN A 256 11.67 29.81 7.29
CA GLN A 256 10.81 28.63 7.19
C GLN A 256 10.52 28.27 5.73
N ARG A 257 10.18 27.01 5.52
CA ARG A 257 9.87 26.46 4.21
C ARG A 257 8.45 25.94 4.24
N GLU A 258 7.67 26.29 3.23
CA GLU A 258 6.39 25.64 3.02
C GLU A 258 6.58 24.14 2.76
N THR A 259 5.67 23.35 3.30
CA THR A 259 5.47 21.99 2.82
C THR A 259 4.46 21.98 1.70
N TYR A 260 4.60 21.00 0.82
CA TYR A 260 3.49 20.55 0.00
C TYR A 260 2.38 19.99 0.91
N PHE A 261 1.14 19.98 0.40
CA PHE A 261 -0.08 19.46 1.07
C PHE A 261 0.06 18.07 1.74
N LEU A 262 1.13 17.32 1.45
CA LEU A 262 1.44 16.00 2.02
C LEU A 262 2.64 16.05 2.99
N GLN A 263 2.50 15.37 4.12
CA GLN A 263 3.56 15.22 5.14
C GLN A 263 4.85 14.57 4.58
N LEU A 264 4.70 13.64 3.62
CA LEU A 264 5.78 12.93 2.94
C LEU A 264 6.26 13.71 1.69
N PRO A 265 7.57 13.97 1.53
CA PRO A 265 8.10 14.66 0.34
C PRO A 265 7.79 13.94 -0.98
N TYR A 266 7.51 14.70 -2.04
CA TYR A 266 7.12 14.16 -3.36
C TYR A 266 8.07 13.11 -3.96
N ARG A 267 9.38 13.24 -3.70
CA ARG A 267 10.39 12.23 -4.09
C ARG A 267 10.13 10.83 -3.53
N TYR A 268 9.33 10.71 -2.46
CA TYR A 268 8.92 9.44 -1.89
C TYR A 268 7.43 9.16 -2.18
N SER A 269 6.56 10.15 -2.03
CA SER A 269 5.12 9.94 -2.21
C SER A 269 4.73 9.64 -3.65
N ILE A 270 5.34 10.30 -4.65
CA ILE A 270 5.02 10.04 -6.07
C ILE A 270 5.43 8.62 -6.48
N PRO A 271 6.69 8.16 -6.27
CA PRO A 271 7.03 6.78 -6.59
C PRO A 271 6.20 5.76 -5.81
N LEU A 272 5.92 6.02 -4.52
CA LEU A 272 5.12 5.11 -3.71
C LEU A 272 3.68 5.00 -4.22
N ALA A 273 3.06 6.13 -4.59
CA ALA A 273 1.73 6.16 -5.17
C ALA A 273 1.69 5.50 -6.56
N ALA A 274 2.70 5.75 -7.40
CA ALA A 274 2.81 5.13 -8.72
C ALA A 274 2.96 3.60 -8.63
N ILE A 275 3.83 3.11 -7.74
CA ILE A 275 3.98 1.67 -7.47
C ILE A 275 2.69 1.09 -6.92
N SER A 276 2.04 1.76 -5.97
CA SER A 276 0.76 1.30 -5.42
C SER A 276 -0.31 1.21 -6.50
N GLY A 277 -0.44 2.23 -7.35
CA GLY A 277 -1.36 2.23 -8.48
C GLY A 277 -1.05 1.10 -9.46
N GLY A 278 0.23 0.86 -9.76
CA GLY A 278 0.67 -0.26 -10.58
C GLY A 278 0.31 -1.62 -9.98
N VAL A 279 0.47 -1.81 -8.67
CA VAL A 279 0.07 -3.05 -7.99
C VAL A 279 -1.44 -3.21 -7.97
N HIS A 280 -2.22 -2.14 -7.73
CA HIS A 280 -3.68 -2.19 -7.85
C HIS A 280 -4.13 -2.58 -9.27
N TRP A 281 -3.46 -2.04 -10.29
CA TRP A 281 -3.70 -2.43 -11.68
C TRP A 281 -3.34 -3.91 -11.92
N LEU A 282 -2.17 -4.38 -11.46
CA LEU A 282 -1.81 -5.80 -11.59
C LEU A 282 -2.84 -6.70 -10.88
N ILE A 283 -3.30 -6.34 -9.68
CA ILE A 283 -4.33 -7.09 -8.97
C ILE A 283 -5.63 -7.18 -9.79
N SER A 284 -6.02 -6.11 -10.51
CA SER A 284 -7.23 -6.16 -11.35
C SER A 284 -7.06 -7.07 -12.57
N GLN A 285 -5.83 -7.32 -13.01
CA GLN A 285 -5.53 -8.31 -14.05
C GLN A 285 -5.34 -9.73 -13.49
N SER A 286 -5.10 -9.86 -12.19
CA SER A 286 -4.93 -11.16 -11.50
C SER A 286 -6.25 -11.83 -11.16
N ILE A 287 -7.25 -11.07 -10.71
CA ILE A 287 -8.59 -11.57 -10.37
C ILE A 287 -9.60 -10.56 -10.89
N PHE A 288 -10.48 -11.00 -11.77
CA PHE A 288 -11.45 -10.14 -12.45
C PHE A 288 -12.82 -10.81 -12.54
N LEU A 289 -13.87 -10.00 -12.67
CA LEU A 289 -15.23 -10.48 -12.81
C LEU A 289 -15.48 -10.94 -14.24
N VAL A 290 -16.10 -12.12 -14.41
CA VAL A 290 -16.45 -12.70 -15.71
C VAL A 290 -17.94 -13.02 -15.74
N TYR A 291 -18.58 -12.78 -16.86
CA TYR A 291 -19.96 -13.21 -17.11
C TYR A 291 -19.96 -14.26 -18.22
N LEU A 292 -20.48 -15.45 -17.93
CA LEU A 292 -20.62 -16.55 -18.87
C LEU A 292 -22.08 -16.62 -19.34
N GLU A 293 -22.30 -16.41 -20.64
CA GLU A 293 -23.59 -16.63 -21.28
C GLU A 293 -23.59 -18.06 -21.85
N GLU A 294 -24.50 -18.89 -21.36
CA GLU A 294 -24.66 -20.26 -21.85
C GLU A 294 -25.61 -20.25 -23.05
N TYR A 295 -25.19 -20.86 -24.15
CA TYR A 295 -26.02 -21.04 -25.34
C TYR A 295 -26.50 -22.49 -25.38
N SER A 296 -27.81 -22.68 -25.40
CA SER A 296 -28.44 -24.00 -25.52
C SER A 296 -29.15 -24.13 -26.86
N SER A 297 -29.31 -25.36 -27.35
CA SER A 297 -30.08 -25.61 -28.56
C SER A 297 -31.54 -25.22 -28.33
N SER A 298 -32.10 -24.51 -29.31
CA SER A 298 -33.51 -24.12 -29.31
C SER A 298 -34.39 -25.37 -29.30
N THR A 299 -35.41 -25.38 -28.45
CA THR A 299 -36.42 -26.44 -28.39
C THR A 299 -37.09 -26.56 -29.77
N GLY A 300 -36.74 -27.60 -30.54
CA GLY A 300 -37.31 -27.88 -31.86
C GLY A 300 -36.39 -27.64 -33.06
N ASP A 301 -35.21 -27.04 -32.88
CA ASP A 301 -34.19 -26.90 -33.94
C ASP A 301 -32.77 -27.03 -33.37
N PRO A 302 -32.10 -28.20 -33.54
CA PRO A 302 -30.74 -28.41 -33.04
C PRO A 302 -29.68 -27.58 -33.78
N THR A 303 -30.05 -26.86 -34.86
CA THR A 303 -29.14 -25.98 -35.60
C THR A 303 -29.15 -24.54 -35.10
N LYS A 304 -30.10 -24.18 -34.22
CA LYS A 304 -30.20 -22.83 -33.63
C LYS A 304 -29.82 -22.87 -32.16
N PHE A 305 -28.87 -22.02 -31.79
CA PHE A 305 -28.43 -21.82 -30.42
C PHE A 305 -29.01 -20.49 -29.91
N GLU A 306 -29.79 -20.55 -28.84
CA GLU A 306 -30.32 -19.37 -28.18
C GLU A 306 -29.67 -19.21 -26.80
N PRO A 307 -29.45 -17.97 -26.32
CA PRO A 307 -28.92 -17.74 -24.99
C PRO A 307 -29.91 -18.25 -23.95
N SER A 308 -29.44 -19.17 -23.10
CA SER A 308 -30.18 -19.67 -21.95
C SER A 308 -30.53 -18.49 -21.03
N THR A 309 -31.75 -18.47 -20.48
CA THR A 309 -32.29 -17.39 -19.61
C THR A 309 -31.60 -17.23 -18.23
N GLY A 310 -30.33 -17.62 -18.09
CA GLY A 310 -29.62 -17.64 -16.82
C GLY A 310 -28.11 -17.73 -16.92
N GLY A 311 -27.46 -16.77 -17.62
CA GLY A 311 -26.00 -16.67 -17.61
C GLY A 311 -25.42 -16.56 -16.19
N VAL A 312 -24.20 -17.08 -16.01
CA VAL A 312 -23.55 -17.22 -14.71
C VAL A 312 -22.46 -16.16 -14.57
N THR A 313 -22.53 -15.35 -13.51
CA THR A 313 -21.41 -14.48 -13.13
C THR A 313 -20.43 -15.27 -12.27
N SER A 314 -19.15 -15.23 -12.63
CA SER A 314 -18.05 -15.81 -11.85
C SER A 314 -16.84 -14.87 -11.79
N CYS A 315 -15.75 -15.32 -11.18
CA CYS A 315 -14.44 -14.67 -11.22
C CYS A 315 -13.50 -15.48 -12.11
N GLY A 316 -12.77 -14.80 -12.98
CA GLY A 316 -11.58 -15.32 -13.64
C GLY A 316 -10.33 -14.96 -12.85
N TRP A 317 -9.27 -15.74 -13.01
CA TRP A 317 -7.96 -15.39 -12.48
C TRP A 317 -6.85 -15.60 -13.51
N SER A 318 -5.74 -14.90 -13.37
CA SER A 318 -4.54 -15.04 -14.21
C SER A 318 -3.36 -15.45 -13.34
N PRO A 319 -2.77 -16.66 -13.54
CA PRO A 319 -1.60 -17.07 -12.78
C PRO A 319 -0.39 -16.15 -13.03
N LEU A 320 -0.24 -15.64 -14.26
CA LEU A 320 0.80 -14.65 -14.60
C LEU A 320 0.62 -13.35 -13.80
N GLY A 321 -0.61 -12.83 -13.72
CA GLY A 321 -0.92 -11.66 -12.91
C GLY A 321 -0.56 -11.85 -11.45
N VAL A 322 -0.94 -13.00 -10.86
CA VAL A 322 -0.62 -13.33 -9.46
C VAL A 322 0.89 -13.39 -9.22
N ILE A 323 1.66 -13.98 -10.14
CA ILE A 323 3.13 -14.02 -10.07
C ILE A 323 3.72 -12.60 -10.11
N LEU A 324 3.24 -11.73 -10.99
CA LEU A 324 3.71 -10.35 -11.08
C LEU A 324 3.41 -9.57 -9.78
N VAL A 325 2.24 -9.79 -9.16
CA VAL A 325 1.90 -9.21 -7.85
C VAL A 325 2.85 -9.72 -6.76
N LEU A 326 3.18 -11.02 -6.75
CA LEU A 326 4.14 -11.60 -5.79
C LEU A 326 5.53 -10.97 -5.94
N VAL A 327 6.03 -10.85 -7.18
CA VAL A 327 7.34 -10.22 -7.47
C VAL A 327 7.34 -8.76 -7.03
N ALA A 328 6.30 -8.00 -7.39
CA ALA A 328 6.17 -6.61 -6.98
C ALA A 328 6.15 -6.45 -5.45
N GLY A 329 5.41 -7.31 -4.75
CA GLY A 329 5.35 -7.29 -3.29
C GLY A 329 6.68 -7.62 -2.62
N VAL A 330 7.44 -8.60 -3.13
CA VAL A 330 8.79 -8.91 -2.62
C VAL A 330 9.74 -7.74 -2.83
N LEU A 331 9.71 -7.10 -4.00
CA LEU A 331 10.52 -5.92 -4.29
C LEU A 331 10.17 -4.74 -3.37
N MET A 332 8.88 -4.51 -3.10
CA MET A 332 8.43 -3.47 -2.18
C MET A 332 8.93 -3.69 -0.74
N ILE A 333 8.83 -4.92 -0.23
CA ILE A 333 9.36 -5.28 1.10
C ILE A 333 10.88 -5.10 1.13
N GLY A 334 11.59 -5.59 0.11
CA GLY A 334 13.03 -5.44 -0.02
C GLY A 334 13.47 -3.98 -0.01
N PHE A 335 12.78 -3.11 -0.75
CA PHE A 335 13.02 -1.68 -0.77
C PHE A 335 12.79 -1.01 0.59
N LEU A 336 11.73 -1.40 1.31
CA LEU A 336 11.44 -0.89 2.65
C LEU A 336 12.53 -1.29 3.65
N LEU A 337 12.94 -2.56 3.66
CA LEU A 337 14.01 -3.05 4.53
C LEU A 337 15.37 -2.41 4.21
N ALA A 338 15.71 -2.29 2.92
CA ALA A 338 16.92 -1.60 2.47
C ALA A 338 16.91 -0.12 2.88
N SER A 339 15.76 0.54 2.78
CA SER A 339 15.59 1.92 3.25
C SER A 339 15.77 2.04 4.76
N GLY A 340 15.26 1.10 5.56
CA GLY A 340 15.45 1.04 7.01
C GLY A 340 16.90 0.78 7.44
N TRP A 341 17.65 0.02 6.64
CA TRP A 341 19.04 -0.36 6.94
C TRP A 341 20.03 0.80 6.80
N ARG A 342 19.72 1.79 5.95
CA ARG A 342 20.57 2.98 5.79
C ARG A 342 20.68 3.76 7.10
N ARG A 343 21.87 4.27 7.39
CA ARG A 343 22.14 5.09 8.58
C ARG A 343 21.62 6.52 8.43
N LEU A 344 21.26 7.14 9.56
CA LEU A 344 21.07 8.58 9.65
C LEU A 344 22.43 9.27 9.46
N ARG A 345 22.44 10.42 8.79
CA ARG A 345 23.66 11.02 8.23
C ARG A 345 24.49 11.68 9.32
N PHE A 346 23.86 12.35 10.27
CA PHE A 346 24.56 13.14 11.28
C PHE A 346 24.61 12.42 12.62
N GLY A 347 23.51 11.79 13.04
CA GLY A 347 23.43 11.04 14.29
C GLY A 347 23.64 11.89 15.55
N GLY A 348 23.52 13.22 15.41
CA GLY A 348 23.80 14.18 16.47
C GLY A 348 22.62 14.38 17.42
N ILE A 349 21.41 14.49 16.86
CA ILE A 349 20.18 14.78 17.61
C ILE A 349 19.45 13.49 18.01
N PRO A 350 18.87 13.40 19.22
CA PRO A 350 18.00 12.30 19.61
C PRO A 350 16.85 12.10 18.62
N VAL A 351 16.52 10.84 18.32
CA VAL A 351 15.45 10.51 17.38
C VAL A 351 14.08 10.75 18.04
N ALA A 352 13.45 11.87 17.71
CA ALA A 352 12.09 12.20 18.19
C ALA A 352 10.99 11.46 17.39
N GLY A 353 11.18 11.29 16.08
CA GLY A 353 10.20 10.65 15.20
C GLY A 353 8.90 11.47 15.10
N SER A 354 7.81 10.95 15.65
CA SER A 354 6.49 11.60 15.68
C SER A 354 6.00 11.83 17.12
N CYS A 355 6.90 11.80 18.11
CA CYS A 355 6.56 11.95 19.52
C CYS A 355 6.64 13.43 19.89
N SER A 356 5.50 14.04 20.23
CA SER A 356 5.39 15.45 20.62
C SER A 356 6.31 15.78 21.79
N ALA A 357 6.33 14.94 22.83
CA ALA A 357 7.19 15.15 23.99
C ALA A 357 8.69 15.17 23.65
N ALA A 358 9.15 14.29 22.75
CA ALA A 358 10.55 14.28 22.33
C ALA A 358 10.92 15.48 21.43
N ILE A 359 9.94 16.04 20.70
CA ILE A 359 10.12 17.29 19.94
C ILE A 359 10.21 18.46 20.90
N SER A 360 9.23 18.55 21.80
CA SER A 360 9.09 19.60 22.81
C SER A 360 10.31 19.71 23.72
N ALA A 361 10.83 18.58 24.20
CA ALA A 361 12.06 18.50 24.98
C ALA A 361 13.29 19.16 24.33
N THR A 362 13.34 19.24 22.99
CA THR A 362 14.44 19.89 22.26
C THR A 362 14.22 21.37 21.98
N CYS A 363 13.09 21.93 22.40
CA CYS A 363 12.65 23.30 22.11
C CYS A 363 12.74 24.23 23.34
N HIS A 364 13.65 23.93 24.28
CA HIS A 364 13.85 24.68 25.53
C HIS A 364 15.21 25.41 25.53
N PRO A 365 15.37 26.54 24.78
CA PRO A 365 16.65 27.25 24.66
C PRO A 365 17.17 27.81 26.00
N GLY A 366 16.30 28.03 27.00
CA GLY A 366 16.66 28.54 28.33
C GLY A 366 17.02 30.03 28.36
N THR A 367 17.28 30.63 27.19
CA THR A 367 17.35 32.08 27.00
C THR A 367 16.36 32.47 25.92
N TYR A 368 15.56 33.50 26.17
CA TYR A 368 14.56 33.95 25.21
C TYR A 368 15.24 34.44 23.92
N GLU A 369 15.03 33.69 22.84
CA GLU A 369 15.43 34.08 21.49
C GLU A 369 14.19 34.52 20.71
N LYS A 370 14.02 35.84 20.59
CA LYS A 370 12.88 36.42 19.89
C LYS A 370 12.76 35.85 18.47
N ASP A 371 11.59 35.28 18.16
CA ASP A 371 11.25 34.75 16.84
C ASP A 371 12.23 33.68 16.30
N ALA A 372 12.91 32.91 17.18
CA ALA A 372 13.90 31.90 16.77
C ALA A 372 13.32 30.86 15.80
N TRP A 373 12.05 30.51 15.96
CA TRP A 373 11.32 29.59 15.09
C TRP A 373 11.18 30.04 13.63
N LYS A 374 11.41 31.34 13.34
CA LYS A 374 11.47 31.93 11.99
C LYS A 374 12.87 31.90 11.39
N MET A 375 13.90 31.58 12.17
CA MET A 375 15.31 31.65 11.76
C MET A 375 15.87 30.27 11.38
N PRO A 376 17.06 30.20 10.76
CA PRO A 376 17.75 28.93 10.55
C PRO A 376 18.22 28.34 11.88
N LEU A 377 17.70 27.17 12.24
CA LEU A 377 17.96 26.52 13.52
C LEU A 377 19.01 25.43 13.42
N ARG A 378 19.70 25.22 14.55
CA ARG A 378 20.58 24.08 14.80
C ARG A 378 20.26 23.50 16.16
N TRP A 379 20.51 22.21 16.33
CA TRP A 379 20.39 21.55 17.62
C TRP A 379 21.78 21.28 18.21
N GLY A 380 21.96 21.62 19.48
CA GLY A 380 23.22 21.41 20.21
C GLY A 380 23.18 22.00 21.61
N VAL A 381 24.34 22.15 22.22
CA VAL A 381 24.49 22.73 23.56
C VAL A 381 24.31 24.25 23.49
N VAL A 382 23.37 24.77 24.26
CA VAL A 382 23.03 26.21 24.32
C VAL A 382 23.49 26.84 25.64
N SER A 383 23.70 26.03 26.68
CA SER A 383 24.12 26.50 28.00
C SER A 383 25.52 27.11 28.00
N GLU A 384 25.71 28.14 28.83
CA GLU A 384 27.03 28.67 29.11
C GLU A 384 27.92 27.58 29.75
N PRO A 385 29.24 27.59 29.50
CA PRO A 385 30.16 26.55 30.02
C PRO A 385 30.18 26.41 31.55
N LYS A 386 29.66 27.40 32.29
CA LYS A 386 29.65 27.45 33.76
C LYS A 386 28.39 26.85 34.39
N VAL A 387 27.35 26.55 33.60
CA VAL A 387 26.09 26.00 34.08
C VAL A 387 26.15 24.47 33.95
N GLU A 388 26.17 23.79 35.08
CA GLU A 388 26.05 22.32 35.18
C GLU A 388 24.74 21.95 35.87
N PRO A 389 23.99 20.95 35.36
CA PRO A 389 24.20 20.24 34.10
C PRO A 389 23.98 21.15 32.88
N ARG A 390 24.70 20.87 31.79
CA ARG A 390 24.53 21.64 30.53
C ARG A 390 23.21 21.21 29.88
N HIS A 391 22.54 22.09 29.16
CA HIS A 391 21.32 21.74 28.41
C HIS A 391 21.50 21.85 26.89
N CYS A 392 20.74 21.03 26.16
CA CYS A 392 20.73 21.00 24.69
C CYS A 392 19.37 21.47 24.16
N SER A 393 19.36 22.31 23.14
CA SER A 393 18.12 22.80 22.53
C SER A 393 18.33 23.24 21.09
N PHE A 394 17.22 23.51 20.40
CA PHE A 394 17.22 24.34 19.21
C PHE A 394 17.60 25.77 19.54
N SER A 395 18.48 26.33 18.71
CA SER A 395 18.83 27.74 18.76
C SER A 395 19.12 28.27 17.36
N SER A 396 18.84 29.55 17.16
CA SER A 396 19.21 30.31 15.97
C SER A 396 20.68 30.74 15.99
N LYS A 397 21.31 30.74 17.17
CA LYS A 397 22.70 31.11 17.40
C LYS A 397 23.65 29.94 17.15
N PRO A 398 24.97 30.17 17.10
CA PRO A 398 25.94 29.09 17.05
C PRO A 398 25.83 28.19 18.29
N VAL A 399 25.56 26.89 18.07
CA VAL A 399 25.51 25.85 19.11
C VAL A 399 26.76 24.99 19.09
N GLU A 400 27.21 24.56 20.27
CA GLU A 400 28.29 23.57 20.40
C GLU A 400 27.74 22.16 20.21
N LYS A 401 28.61 21.24 19.77
CA LYS A 401 28.23 19.82 19.70
C LYS A 401 28.26 19.22 21.11
N PRO A 402 27.26 18.41 21.48
CA PRO A 402 27.30 17.69 22.74
C PRO A 402 28.48 16.69 22.76
N LEU A 403 29.06 16.52 23.95
CA LEU A 403 30.21 15.65 24.20
C LEU A 403 29.72 14.27 24.64
N GLU A 404 30.35 13.23 24.09
CA GLU A 404 29.99 11.85 24.39
C GLU A 404 30.20 11.54 25.88
N GLY A 405 29.19 10.93 26.51
CA GLY A 405 29.20 10.56 27.93
C GLY A 405 28.91 11.70 28.91
N GLN A 406 28.84 12.96 28.46
CA GLN A 406 28.48 14.08 29.32
C GLN A 406 26.97 14.07 29.61
N LEU A 407 26.60 14.40 30.85
CA LEU A 407 25.22 14.52 31.31
C LEU A 407 24.62 15.85 30.85
N TYR A 408 23.44 15.77 30.26
CA TYR A 408 22.63 16.94 29.92
C TYR A 408 21.27 16.83 30.63
N ALA A 409 20.89 17.86 31.36
CA ALA A 409 19.67 17.91 32.17
C ALA A 409 19.04 19.27 32.12
#